data_AF-A0AAU8NJ69-F1
#
_entry.id   AF-A0AAU8NJ69-F1
#
_cell.length_a   1.000
_cell.length_b   1.000
_cell.length_c   1.000
_cell.angle_alpha   90.00
_cell.angle_beta   90.00
_cell.angle_gamma   90.00
#
_symmetry.space_group_name_H-M   'P 1'
#
loop_
_entity.id
_entity.type
_entity.pdbx_description
1 polymer ?
#
loop_
_entity_poly.entity_id
_entity_poly.type
_entity_poly.pdbx_seq_one_letter_code
_entity_poly.pdbx_strand_id
1 'polypeptide(L)'
;MRDLAIARGIDPNKFIIGIGQSQQAVPPNHQDIVTLGAQAALPLMPYIDSSRLKMVIVGTESGVDASKSSALYIHKLLNLSEWVRCVEVKEACYGGTAALMMARDYVLAHPGAQVLVIAADIARYGVGTPGEVTQGAGAVAMLVSENPRVLQINDDSIVKSAEIQDFWRPVYQSTALARGKFSTEQYIRMFCDVWQRYSAENACNFNDFEAICFHLPYTKMGLKALRAGLEENSGAPHACDGVLHANDGVSITSDTSERLLARYQDSTQYSRRIGNIYTGSLYLGLISLLDYDYFRNSCDSSESAGDSSTVAGDSSAVACDSPSATHTNESPMRPSPLLPGQKIGLFSYGSGAVAEFFSATLVPGWRSALFSNQHIKTLNNRTQLTVSQYEEMFNSAAPYSPQDFVSSQKNRSGARFVLDSIKSQERNYRSI
;
A
#
# COMPACT_ATOMS: atom_id res chain seq x y z
N MET A 1 -13.31 13.20 2.75
CA MET A 1 -14.36 12.57 1.90
C MET A 1 -15.76 13.12 2.12
N ARG A 2 -16.18 13.47 3.35
CA ARG A 2 -17.48 14.13 3.60
C ARG A 2 -17.67 15.38 2.73
N ASP A 3 -16.69 16.28 2.74
CA ASP A 3 -16.74 17.54 1.98
C ASP A 3 -16.90 17.31 0.47
N LEU A 4 -16.16 16.33 -0.08
CA LEU A 4 -16.27 15.95 -1.48
C LEU A 4 -17.67 15.40 -1.81
N ALA A 5 -18.23 14.53 -0.95
CA ALA A 5 -19.56 13.98 -1.16
C ALA A 5 -20.62 15.09 -1.23
N ILE A 6 -20.58 16.03 -0.27
CA ILE A 6 -21.49 17.18 -0.22
C ILE A 6 -21.34 18.03 -1.49
N ALA A 7 -20.11 18.36 -1.90
CA ALA A 7 -19.85 19.14 -3.11
C ALA A 7 -20.28 18.45 -4.41
N ARG A 8 -20.44 17.11 -4.41
CA ARG A 8 -20.94 16.32 -5.54
C ARG A 8 -22.44 16.01 -5.44
N GLY A 9 -23.15 16.49 -4.41
CA GLY A 9 -24.56 16.16 -4.19
C GLY A 9 -24.80 14.68 -3.87
N ILE A 10 -23.82 14.02 -3.24
CA ILE A 10 -23.82 12.60 -2.89
C ILE A 10 -23.91 12.46 -1.37
N ASP A 11 -24.71 11.51 -0.89
CA ASP A 11 -24.73 11.13 0.53
C ASP A 11 -23.31 10.78 1.03
N PRO A 12 -22.75 11.49 2.03
CA PRO A 12 -21.44 11.18 2.60
C PRO A 12 -21.21 9.72 2.99
N ASN A 13 -22.26 9.00 3.39
CA ASN A 13 -22.16 7.59 3.77
C ASN A 13 -21.80 6.69 2.58
N LYS A 14 -22.14 7.07 1.35
CA LYS A 14 -21.68 6.34 0.15
C LYS A 14 -20.16 6.30 0.08
N PHE A 15 -19.47 7.37 0.47
CA PHE A 15 -18.00 7.43 0.45
C PHE A 15 -17.39 6.84 1.72
N ILE A 16 -17.90 7.22 2.89
CA ILE A 16 -17.28 6.87 4.19
C ILE A 16 -17.55 5.42 4.59
N ILE A 17 -18.72 4.88 4.24
CA ILE A 17 -19.15 3.52 4.57
C ILE A 17 -19.14 2.63 3.33
N GLY A 18 -19.76 3.09 2.24
CA GLY A 18 -19.90 2.31 1.00
C GLY A 18 -18.57 1.98 0.34
N ILE A 19 -17.76 3.01 0.04
CA ILE A 19 -16.40 2.87 -0.49
C ILE A 19 -15.40 2.61 0.65
N GLY A 20 -15.61 3.24 1.80
CA GLY A 20 -14.76 3.10 2.97
C GLY A 20 -13.58 4.08 3.00
N GLN A 21 -13.75 5.29 2.46
CA GLN A 21 -12.69 6.31 2.46
C GLN A 21 -13.07 7.50 3.33
N SER A 22 -12.16 7.94 4.21
CA SER A 22 -12.37 9.08 5.12
C SER A 22 -11.61 10.33 4.67
N GLN A 23 -10.38 10.18 4.19
CA GLN A 23 -9.54 11.24 3.64
C GLN A 23 -8.88 10.75 2.34
N GLN A 24 -8.51 11.68 1.45
CA GLN A 24 -7.87 11.41 0.17
C GLN A 24 -6.59 12.24 0.08
N ALA A 25 -5.47 11.61 -0.28
CA ALA A 25 -4.22 12.32 -0.52
C ALA A 25 -4.28 13.09 -1.84
N VAL A 26 -3.84 14.35 -1.81
CA VAL A 26 -3.78 15.25 -2.98
C VAL A 26 -2.36 15.79 -3.07
N PRO A 27 -1.54 15.33 -4.05
CA PRO A 27 -0.17 15.81 -4.18
C PRO A 27 -0.17 17.20 -4.86
N PRO A 28 0.59 18.17 -4.33
CA PRO A 28 0.85 19.43 -5.03
C PRO A 28 1.71 19.18 -6.27
N ASN A 29 1.72 20.11 -7.23
CA ASN A 29 2.39 19.93 -8.52
C ASN A 29 3.93 19.89 -8.48
N HIS A 30 4.52 20.09 -7.30
CA HIS A 30 5.95 19.86 -7.04
C HIS A 30 6.23 18.46 -6.47
N GLN A 31 5.21 17.61 -6.34
CA GLN A 31 5.32 16.20 -5.93
C GLN A 31 4.87 15.28 -7.07
N ASP A 32 5.74 14.36 -7.48
CA ASP A 32 5.46 13.26 -8.42
C ASP A 32 5.98 11.92 -7.85
N ILE A 33 5.89 10.83 -8.62
CA ILE A 33 6.35 9.51 -8.13
C ILE A 33 7.84 9.48 -7.74
N VAL A 34 8.68 10.33 -8.34
CA VAL A 34 10.11 10.39 -8.04
C VAL A 34 10.30 11.01 -6.66
N THR A 35 9.66 12.16 -6.39
CA THR A 35 9.79 12.83 -5.09
C THR A 35 9.14 12.02 -3.98
N LEU A 36 7.97 11.43 -4.24
CA LEU A 36 7.27 10.54 -3.30
C LEU A 36 8.11 9.30 -3.00
N GLY A 37 8.66 8.65 -4.03
CA GLY A 37 9.52 7.47 -3.89
C GLY A 37 10.80 7.75 -3.12
N ALA A 38 11.50 8.85 -3.44
CA ALA A 38 12.70 9.27 -2.72
C ALA A 38 12.38 9.61 -1.25
N GLN A 39 11.27 10.32 -0.98
CA GLN A 39 10.85 10.64 0.37
C GLN A 39 10.52 9.38 1.20
N ALA A 40 9.88 8.38 0.60
CA ALA A 40 9.56 7.11 1.26
C ALA A 40 10.83 6.29 1.61
N ALA A 41 11.89 6.40 0.81
CA ALA A 41 13.15 5.69 1.03
C ALA A 41 14.09 6.37 2.05
N LEU A 42 13.91 7.66 2.35
CA LEU A 42 14.78 8.39 3.29
C LEU A 42 14.98 7.71 4.66
N PRO A 43 13.93 7.19 5.33
CA PRO A 43 14.11 6.52 6.62
C PRO A 43 14.93 5.23 6.53
N LEU A 44 15.07 4.65 5.33
CA LEU A 44 15.85 3.43 5.10
C LEU A 44 17.34 3.71 4.89
N MET A 45 17.74 4.96 4.62
CA MET A 45 19.13 5.32 4.31
C MET A 45 20.15 4.85 5.36
N PRO A 46 19.90 4.93 6.68
CA PRO A 46 20.84 4.40 7.68
C PRO A 46 21.04 2.88 7.63
N TYR A 47 20.18 2.15 6.92
CA TYR A 47 20.24 0.68 6.79
C TYR A 47 20.71 0.23 5.41
N ILE A 48 20.91 1.16 4.48
CA ILE A 48 21.46 0.89 3.16
C ILE A 48 22.99 0.93 3.26
N ASP A 49 23.62 -0.20 2.95
CA ASP A 49 25.06 -0.32 2.81
C ASP A 49 25.44 -0.15 1.33
N SER A 50 26.26 0.85 1.04
CA SER A 50 26.67 1.21 -0.32
C SER A 50 27.45 0.12 -1.05
N SER A 51 28.12 -0.77 -0.32
CA SER A 51 28.84 -1.92 -0.87
C SER A 51 27.92 -3.10 -1.16
N ARG A 52 26.76 -3.17 -0.49
CA ARG A 52 25.80 -4.27 -0.58
C ARG A 52 24.59 -3.97 -1.45
N LEU A 53 24.19 -2.70 -1.57
CA LEU A 53 23.10 -2.31 -2.47
C LEU A 53 23.49 -2.59 -3.92
N LYS A 54 22.70 -3.39 -4.62
CA LYS A 54 22.95 -3.76 -6.03
C LYS A 54 21.87 -3.30 -6.98
N MET A 55 20.66 -3.04 -6.48
CA MET A 55 19.54 -2.67 -7.34
C MET A 55 18.57 -1.70 -6.66
N VAL A 56 18.03 -0.78 -7.45
CA VAL A 56 16.82 0.01 -7.16
C VAL A 56 15.77 -0.36 -8.20
N ILE A 57 14.63 -0.85 -7.75
CA ILE A 57 13.50 -1.23 -8.61
C ILE A 57 12.31 -0.35 -8.24
N VAL A 58 11.78 0.40 -9.20
CA VAL A 58 10.55 1.17 -9.02
C VAL A 58 9.39 0.41 -9.66
N GLY A 59 8.41 -0.02 -8.87
CA GLY A 59 7.11 -0.43 -9.37
C GLY A 59 6.20 0.79 -9.50
N THR A 60 5.67 1.05 -10.70
CA THR A 60 4.76 2.18 -10.92
C THR A 60 3.91 1.97 -12.17
N GLU A 61 2.69 2.50 -12.17
CA GLU A 61 1.90 2.73 -13.38
C GLU A 61 1.74 4.23 -13.70
N SER A 62 2.40 5.08 -12.92
CA SER A 62 2.38 6.55 -13.01
C SER A 62 3.72 7.13 -13.48
N GLY A 63 4.48 6.34 -14.26
CA GLY A 63 5.78 6.71 -14.84
C GLY A 63 5.79 8.09 -15.51
N VAL A 64 6.89 8.81 -15.32
CA VAL A 64 7.05 10.20 -15.81
C VAL A 64 7.81 10.31 -17.14
N ASP A 65 8.35 9.19 -17.63
CA ASP A 65 9.08 9.06 -18.88
C ASP A 65 8.79 7.67 -19.48
N ALA A 66 8.80 7.56 -20.81
CA ALA A 66 8.49 6.30 -21.50
C ALA A 66 9.73 5.40 -21.69
N SER A 67 10.93 5.92 -21.40
CA SER A 67 12.22 5.27 -21.59
C SER A 67 13.04 5.27 -20.31
N LYS A 68 13.26 6.45 -19.73
CA LYS A 68 14.12 6.62 -18.56
C LYS A 68 13.39 6.19 -17.27
N SER A 69 13.91 5.17 -16.60
CA SER A 69 13.39 4.72 -15.30
C SER A 69 13.39 5.83 -14.25
N SER A 70 12.27 5.95 -13.51
CA SER A 70 12.15 6.81 -12.33
C SER A 70 13.16 6.46 -11.23
N ALA A 71 13.64 5.20 -11.20
CA ALA A 71 14.68 4.74 -10.28
C ALA A 71 15.98 5.53 -10.42
N LEU A 72 16.34 5.99 -11.62
CA LEU A 72 17.55 6.79 -11.86
C LEU A 72 17.47 8.18 -11.21
N TYR A 73 16.28 8.80 -11.21
CA TYR A 73 16.10 10.08 -10.53
C TYR A 73 16.17 9.91 -9.01
N ILE A 74 15.53 8.87 -8.47
CA ILE A 74 15.55 8.56 -7.04
C ILE A 74 16.97 8.22 -6.58
N HIS A 75 17.69 7.40 -7.34
CA HIS A 75 19.10 7.06 -7.11
C HIS A 75 19.97 8.30 -6.93
N LYS A 76 19.84 9.26 -7.84
CA LYS A 76 20.54 10.56 -7.76
C LYS A 76 20.10 11.38 -6.55
N LEU A 77 18.80 11.48 -6.28
CA LEU A 77 18.27 12.28 -5.16
C LEU A 77 18.69 11.75 -3.78
N LEU A 78 18.84 10.44 -3.65
CA LEU A 78 19.30 9.77 -2.43
C LEU A 78 20.83 9.67 -2.34
N ASN A 79 21.56 10.15 -3.36
CA ASN A 79 23.02 10.07 -3.45
C ASN A 79 23.55 8.64 -3.23
N LEU A 80 22.95 7.66 -3.91
CA LEU A 80 23.35 6.26 -3.84
C LEU A 80 24.63 5.99 -4.65
N SER A 81 25.31 4.89 -4.34
CA SER A 81 26.50 4.42 -5.09
C SER A 81 26.22 4.28 -6.58
N GLU A 82 27.15 4.67 -7.45
CA GLU A 82 27.03 4.55 -8.91
C GLU A 82 26.90 3.09 -9.39
N TRP A 83 27.39 2.14 -8.60
CA TRP A 83 27.43 0.71 -8.91
C TRP A 83 26.13 -0.02 -8.57
N VAL A 84 24.99 0.58 -8.91
CA VAL A 84 23.64 0.09 -8.58
C VAL A 84 22.78 0.07 -9.85
N ARG A 85 22.18 -1.07 -10.16
CA ARG A 85 21.25 -1.20 -11.29
C ARG A 85 19.94 -0.47 -10.94
N CYS A 86 19.45 0.38 -11.84
CA CYS A 86 18.19 1.12 -11.65
C CYS A 86 17.20 0.77 -12.76
N VAL A 87 16.04 0.22 -12.40
CA VAL A 87 15.01 -0.22 -13.36
C VAL A 87 13.60 0.10 -12.88
N GLU A 88 12.65 0.15 -13.82
CA GLU A 88 11.22 0.34 -13.55
C GLU A 88 10.43 -0.90 -14.01
N VAL A 89 9.43 -1.30 -13.24
CA VAL A 89 8.54 -2.44 -13.53
C VAL A 89 7.10 -1.93 -13.60
N LYS A 90 6.39 -2.34 -14.64
CA LYS A 90 5.01 -1.91 -14.90
C LYS A 90 4.12 -3.10 -15.18
N GLU A 91 3.11 -3.26 -14.33
CA GLU A 91 1.93 -4.09 -14.55
C GLU A 91 0.86 -3.58 -13.58
N ALA A 92 0.13 -2.54 -14.00
CA ALA A 92 -0.83 -1.79 -13.17
C ALA A 92 -0.36 -1.67 -11.70
N CYS A 93 -1.25 -2.03 -10.76
CA CYS A 93 -0.95 -2.06 -9.33
C CYS A 93 -0.14 -3.29 -8.88
N TYR A 94 0.10 -4.29 -9.73
CA TYR A 94 0.92 -5.47 -9.44
C TYR A 94 2.43 -5.18 -9.56
N GLY A 95 2.82 -4.13 -10.28
CA GLY A 95 4.24 -3.80 -10.52
C GLY A 95 5.12 -3.70 -9.27
N GLY A 96 4.55 -3.30 -8.12
CA GLY A 96 5.25 -3.29 -6.83
C GLY A 96 5.59 -4.70 -6.31
N THR A 97 4.72 -5.68 -6.56
CA THR A 97 4.95 -7.09 -6.20
C THR A 97 5.91 -7.77 -7.14
N ALA A 98 5.79 -7.54 -8.44
CA ALA A 98 6.81 -8.01 -9.39
C ALA A 98 8.21 -7.49 -9.00
N ALA A 99 8.32 -6.20 -8.64
CA ALA A 99 9.57 -5.63 -8.15
C ALA A 99 10.08 -6.29 -6.85
N LEU A 100 9.18 -6.59 -5.91
CA LEU A 100 9.53 -7.28 -4.66
C LEU A 100 10.04 -8.71 -4.90
N MET A 101 9.38 -9.47 -5.78
CA MET A 101 9.77 -10.84 -6.09
C MET A 101 11.10 -10.88 -6.85
N MET A 102 11.32 -9.98 -7.82
CA MET A 102 12.63 -9.83 -8.47
C MET A 102 13.75 -9.51 -7.47
N ALA A 103 13.46 -8.66 -6.49
CA ALA A 103 14.42 -8.30 -5.44
C ALA A 103 14.72 -9.48 -4.50
N ARG A 104 13.69 -10.21 -4.07
CA ARG A 104 13.81 -11.43 -3.26
C ARG A 104 14.70 -12.45 -3.96
N ASP A 105 14.39 -12.79 -5.20
CA ASP A 105 15.12 -13.81 -5.95
C ASP A 105 16.57 -13.39 -6.22
N TYR A 106 16.79 -12.10 -6.50
CA TYR A 106 18.15 -11.56 -6.62
C TYR A 106 18.95 -11.73 -5.33
N VAL A 107 18.36 -11.43 -4.17
CA VAL A 107 19.03 -11.56 -2.87
C VAL A 107 19.28 -13.03 -2.51
N LEU A 108 18.34 -13.94 -2.82
CA LEU A 108 18.54 -15.38 -2.64
C LEU A 108 19.71 -15.90 -3.49
N ALA A 109 19.84 -15.44 -4.72
CA ALA A 109 20.94 -15.81 -5.61
C ALA A 109 22.28 -15.13 -5.26
N HIS A 110 22.26 -14.04 -4.50
CA HIS A 110 23.44 -13.25 -4.13
C HIS A 110 23.44 -12.92 -2.62
N PRO A 111 23.80 -13.89 -1.76
CA PRO A 111 23.88 -13.68 -0.32
C PRO A 111 24.67 -12.42 0.05
N GLY A 112 24.21 -11.71 1.08
CA GLY A 112 24.73 -10.40 1.46
C GLY A 112 24.25 -9.21 0.60
N ALA A 113 23.66 -9.40 -0.58
CA ALA A 113 23.14 -8.27 -1.36
C ALA A 113 21.95 -7.56 -0.70
N GLN A 114 21.77 -6.28 -1.06
CA GLN A 114 20.58 -5.50 -0.76
C GLN A 114 19.94 -4.99 -2.05
N VAL A 115 18.61 -4.91 -2.05
CA VAL A 115 17.82 -4.31 -3.14
C VAL A 115 16.80 -3.36 -2.54
N LEU A 116 16.74 -2.13 -3.06
CA LEU A 116 15.73 -1.15 -2.69
C LEU A 116 14.56 -1.23 -3.67
N VAL A 117 13.39 -1.62 -3.18
CA VAL A 117 12.14 -1.65 -3.94
C VAL A 117 11.29 -0.45 -3.55
N ILE A 118 10.73 0.25 -4.53
CA ILE A 118 9.88 1.41 -4.31
C ILE A 118 8.60 1.23 -5.14
N ALA A 119 7.46 1.15 -4.48
CA ALA A 119 6.15 1.19 -5.10
C ALA A 119 5.60 2.62 -4.99
N ALA A 120 5.49 3.36 -6.09
CA ALA A 120 5.18 4.80 -6.06
C ALA A 120 4.20 5.18 -7.16
N ASP A 121 3.09 5.84 -6.79
CA ASP A 121 2.02 6.14 -7.73
C ASP A 121 1.16 7.35 -7.33
N ILE A 122 0.46 7.89 -8.34
CA ILE A 122 -0.57 8.91 -8.16
C ILE A 122 -1.82 8.43 -8.91
N ALA A 123 -2.82 7.96 -8.17
CA ALA A 123 -4.09 7.53 -8.74
C ALA A 123 -4.97 8.72 -9.11
N ARG A 124 -5.11 8.96 -10.43
CA ARG A 124 -5.86 10.08 -11.01
C ARG A 124 -6.95 9.58 -11.97
N TYR A 125 -8.20 9.86 -11.61
CA TYR A 125 -9.37 9.47 -12.40
C TYR A 125 -10.06 10.67 -13.05
N GLY A 126 -9.92 11.86 -12.47
CA GLY A 126 -10.53 13.10 -12.98
C GLY A 126 -11.63 13.62 -12.07
N VAL A 127 -11.75 14.94 -12.02
CA VAL A 127 -12.76 15.65 -11.22
C VAL A 127 -14.17 15.28 -11.71
N GLY A 128 -15.07 14.93 -10.80
CA GLY A 128 -16.46 14.57 -11.10
C GLY A 128 -16.65 13.17 -11.70
N THR A 129 -15.59 12.38 -11.87
CA THR A 129 -15.69 11.01 -12.39
C THR A 129 -16.09 10.02 -11.29
N PRO A 130 -16.66 8.85 -11.62
CA PRO A 130 -16.96 7.81 -10.63
C PRO A 130 -15.73 7.34 -9.83
N GLY A 131 -14.53 7.39 -10.42
CA GLY A 131 -13.27 7.02 -9.78
C GLY A 131 -12.65 8.13 -8.92
N GLU A 132 -13.20 9.35 -8.94
CA GLU A 132 -12.67 10.49 -8.16
C GLU A 132 -12.52 10.14 -6.67
N VAL A 133 -13.53 9.44 -6.12
CA VAL A 133 -13.59 9.03 -4.71
C VAL A 133 -12.49 8.04 -4.30
N THR A 134 -11.86 7.38 -5.26
CA THR A 134 -10.80 6.39 -5.02
C THR A 134 -9.40 6.91 -5.34
N GLN A 135 -9.25 8.20 -5.68
CA GLN A 135 -7.94 8.81 -5.93
C GLN A 135 -7.04 8.74 -4.68
N GLY A 136 -5.74 8.94 -4.90
CA GLY A 136 -4.74 8.97 -3.85
C GLY A 136 -3.35 9.16 -4.44
N ALA A 137 -2.37 9.36 -3.57
CA ALA A 137 -0.98 9.52 -3.95
C ALA A 137 -0.08 9.11 -2.79
N GLY A 138 1.01 8.41 -3.10
CA GLY A 138 1.97 7.97 -2.11
C GLY A 138 3.00 7.02 -2.67
N ALA A 139 3.92 6.62 -1.81
CA ALA A 139 4.91 5.62 -2.11
C ALA A 139 5.22 4.77 -0.87
N VAL A 140 5.62 3.52 -1.10
CA VAL A 140 6.14 2.61 -0.09
C VAL A 140 7.52 2.15 -0.55
N ALA A 141 8.54 2.31 0.30
CA ALA A 141 9.88 1.82 0.06
C ALA A 141 10.16 0.60 0.94
N MET A 142 10.81 -0.41 0.38
CA MET A 142 11.15 -1.68 1.03
C MET A 142 12.61 -2.00 0.75
N LEU A 143 13.39 -2.26 1.80
CA LEU A 143 14.77 -2.73 1.68
C LEU A 143 14.78 -4.25 1.83
N VAL A 144 15.10 -4.96 0.75
CA VAL A 144 15.16 -6.42 0.69
C VAL A 144 16.60 -6.87 0.93
N SER A 145 16.80 -7.84 1.83
CA SER A 145 18.11 -8.38 2.19
C SER A 145 17.99 -9.77 2.81
N GLU A 146 19.09 -10.53 2.83
CA GLU A 146 19.14 -11.91 3.32
C GLU A 146 18.65 -12.09 4.77
N ASN A 147 18.94 -11.12 5.65
CA ASN A 147 18.53 -11.13 7.05
C ASN A 147 17.49 -10.03 7.30
N PRO A 148 16.22 -10.23 6.90
CA PRO A 148 15.18 -9.22 7.07
C PRO A 148 14.88 -9.00 8.56
N ARG A 149 14.55 -7.76 8.91
CA ARG A 149 14.20 -7.38 10.29
C ARG A 149 12.70 -7.25 10.56
N VAL A 150 11.86 -7.44 9.55
CA VAL A 150 10.40 -7.31 9.68
C VAL A 150 9.70 -8.60 9.27
N LEU A 151 9.90 -9.01 8.01
CA LEU A 151 9.22 -10.16 7.42
C LEU A 151 10.19 -10.95 6.53
N GLN A 152 10.16 -12.27 6.65
CA GLN A 152 10.75 -13.19 5.69
C GLN A 152 9.70 -13.55 4.62
N ILE A 153 10.00 -13.34 3.34
CA ILE A 153 9.12 -13.76 2.25
C ILE A 153 9.33 -15.26 2.02
N ASN A 154 8.24 -16.04 2.07
CA ASN A 154 8.29 -17.48 1.91
C ASN A 154 8.41 -17.89 0.44
N ASP A 155 8.67 -19.18 0.17
CA ASP A 155 8.80 -19.75 -1.18
C ASP A 155 7.53 -20.50 -1.59
N ASP A 156 6.41 -19.77 -1.62
CA ASP A 156 5.07 -20.36 -1.77
C ASP A 156 4.17 -19.60 -2.76
N SER A 157 4.73 -18.66 -3.54
CA SER A 157 3.91 -17.76 -4.34
C SER A 157 3.20 -18.47 -5.49
N ILE A 158 1.93 -18.12 -5.69
CA ILE A 158 1.09 -18.58 -6.79
C ILE A 158 0.58 -17.38 -7.57
N VAL A 159 0.83 -17.41 -8.89
CA VAL A 159 0.50 -16.34 -9.82
C VAL A 159 -0.57 -16.80 -10.81
N LYS A 160 -1.49 -15.89 -11.16
CA LYS A 160 -2.42 -16.05 -12.27
C LYS A 160 -2.39 -14.80 -13.14
N SER A 161 -2.34 -14.99 -14.45
CA SER A 161 -2.48 -13.93 -15.45
C SER A 161 -3.66 -14.23 -16.36
N ALA A 162 -4.37 -13.18 -16.77
CA ALA A 162 -5.45 -13.25 -17.75
C ALA A 162 -5.50 -11.94 -18.54
N GLU A 163 -5.78 -11.96 -19.83
CA GLU A 163 -6.02 -10.72 -20.60
C GLU A 163 -7.45 -10.25 -20.32
N ILE A 164 -7.58 -9.13 -19.61
CA ILE A 164 -8.83 -8.59 -19.06
C ILE A 164 -8.78 -7.05 -19.14
N GLN A 165 -9.77 -6.47 -19.80
CA GLN A 165 -9.92 -5.01 -19.91
C GLN A 165 -10.82 -4.45 -18.80
N ASP A 166 -10.39 -4.56 -17.54
CA ASP A 166 -11.13 -4.06 -16.37
C ASP A 166 -10.77 -2.61 -16.01
N PHE A 167 -9.49 -2.27 -16.09
CA PHE A 167 -8.94 -0.93 -15.95
C PHE A 167 -7.67 -0.81 -16.80
N TRP A 168 -7.51 0.31 -17.49
CA TRP A 168 -6.33 0.55 -18.32
C TRP A 168 -6.12 2.05 -18.57
N ARG A 169 -4.90 2.41 -18.96
CA ARG A 169 -4.54 3.78 -19.34
C ARG A 169 -3.78 3.79 -20.67
N PRO A 170 -4.44 4.09 -21.80
CA PRO A 170 -3.77 4.24 -23.09
C PRO A 170 -2.67 5.29 -23.02
N VAL A 171 -1.60 5.12 -23.82
CA VAL A 171 -0.38 5.96 -23.75
C VAL A 171 -0.61 7.46 -23.90
N TYR A 172 -1.71 7.87 -24.54
CA TYR A 172 -2.09 9.26 -24.77
C TYR A 172 -3.03 9.84 -23.69
N GLN A 173 -3.37 9.07 -22.64
CA GLN A 173 -4.25 9.52 -21.56
C GLN A 173 -3.48 9.77 -20.25
N SER A 174 -3.83 10.88 -19.59
CA SER A 174 -3.35 11.23 -18.24
C SER A 174 -4.25 10.68 -17.13
N THR A 175 -5.46 10.25 -17.45
CA THR A 175 -6.42 9.61 -16.54
C THR A 175 -6.72 8.19 -16.98
N ALA A 176 -6.99 7.30 -16.04
CA ALA A 176 -7.31 5.92 -16.35
C ALA A 176 -8.79 5.72 -16.71
N LEU A 177 -9.05 4.67 -17.50
CA LEU A 177 -10.39 4.17 -17.83
C LEU A 177 -10.69 2.94 -16.96
N ALA A 178 -11.93 2.78 -16.52
CA ALA A 178 -12.31 1.68 -15.65
C ALA A 178 -13.74 1.20 -15.93
N ARG A 179 -13.94 -0.12 -15.94
CA ARG A 179 -15.25 -0.78 -15.89
C ARG A 179 -15.53 -1.22 -14.47
N GLY A 180 -15.92 -0.27 -13.59
CA GLY A 180 -15.92 -0.48 -12.13
C GLY A 180 -16.59 -1.76 -11.62
N LYS A 181 -17.78 -2.11 -12.15
CA LYS A 181 -18.46 -3.37 -11.77
C LYS A 181 -17.66 -4.61 -12.22
N PHE A 182 -17.22 -4.62 -13.47
CA PHE A 182 -16.42 -5.71 -14.03
C PHE A 182 -15.07 -5.86 -13.31
N SER A 183 -14.38 -4.76 -12.99
CA SER A 183 -13.13 -4.80 -12.20
C SER A 183 -13.34 -5.38 -10.79
N THR A 184 -14.47 -5.08 -10.15
CA THR A 184 -14.84 -5.70 -8.86
C THR A 184 -15.01 -7.21 -8.99
N GLU A 185 -15.70 -7.68 -10.04
CA GLU A 185 -15.93 -9.11 -10.30
C GLU A 185 -14.61 -9.84 -10.59
N GLN A 186 -13.75 -9.27 -11.44
CA GLN A 186 -12.47 -9.88 -11.80
C GLN A 186 -11.47 -9.90 -10.64
N TYR A 187 -11.43 -8.84 -9.81
CA TYR A 187 -10.61 -8.83 -8.59
C TYR A 187 -10.96 -9.97 -7.65
N ILE A 188 -12.25 -10.16 -7.35
CA ILE A 188 -12.71 -11.23 -6.44
C ILE A 188 -12.43 -12.60 -7.06
N ARG A 189 -12.75 -12.78 -8.34
CA ARG A 189 -12.51 -14.04 -9.05
C ARG A 189 -11.03 -14.42 -9.05
N MET A 190 -10.15 -13.48 -9.40
CA MET A 190 -8.71 -13.71 -9.42
C MET A 190 -8.19 -14.06 -8.02
N PHE A 191 -8.71 -13.42 -6.96
CA PHE A 191 -8.40 -13.81 -5.57
C PHE A 191 -8.80 -15.26 -5.27
N CYS A 192 -10.04 -15.63 -5.51
CA CYS A 192 -10.52 -16.99 -5.26
C CYS A 192 -9.71 -18.03 -6.03
N ASP A 193 -9.42 -17.75 -7.31
CA ASP A 193 -8.66 -18.64 -8.18
C ASP A 193 -7.21 -18.84 -7.69
N VAL A 194 -6.48 -17.76 -7.34
CA VAL A 194 -5.11 -17.90 -6.81
C VAL A 194 -5.10 -18.52 -5.43
N TRP A 195 -6.08 -18.20 -4.58
CA TRP A 195 -6.19 -18.76 -3.24
C TRP A 195 -6.45 -20.27 -3.28
N GLN A 196 -7.38 -20.72 -4.12
CA GLN A 196 -7.68 -22.14 -4.29
C GLN A 196 -6.42 -22.92 -4.69
N ARG A 197 -5.68 -22.40 -5.68
CA ARG A 197 -4.45 -23.02 -6.14
C ARG A 197 -3.35 -22.98 -5.09
N TYR A 198 -3.18 -21.85 -4.40
CA TYR A 198 -2.24 -21.69 -3.30
C TYR A 198 -2.51 -22.66 -2.14
N SER A 199 -3.77 -22.79 -1.74
CA SER A 199 -4.21 -23.71 -0.70
C SER A 199 -3.88 -25.16 -1.05
N ALA A 200 -4.16 -25.57 -2.30
CA ALA A 200 -3.87 -26.91 -2.79
C ALA A 200 -2.36 -27.21 -2.89
N GLU A 201 -1.57 -26.30 -3.48
CA GLU A 201 -0.13 -26.53 -3.70
C GLU A 201 0.69 -26.43 -2.41
N ASN A 202 0.26 -25.63 -1.43
CA ASN A 202 0.96 -25.44 -0.15
C ASN A 202 0.34 -26.22 1.02
N ALA A 203 -0.69 -27.04 0.77
CA ALA A 203 -1.40 -27.84 1.77
C ALA A 203 -1.79 -27.03 3.03
N CYS A 204 -2.38 -25.85 2.81
CA CYS A 204 -2.77 -24.91 3.88
C CYS A 204 -4.17 -24.36 3.65
N ASN A 205 -4.76 -23.74 4.67
CA ASN A 205 -6.04 -23.05 4.61
C ASN A 205 -6.00 -21.72 5.41
N PHE A 206 -7.15 -21.05 5.54
CA PHE A 206 -7.23 -19.75 6.22
C PHE A 206 -6.83 -19.80 7.71
N ASN A 207 -6.91 -20.96 8.37
CA ASN A 207 -6.51 -21.12 9.77
C ASN A 207 -4.98 -20.95 9.95
N ASP A 208 -4.19 -21.17 8.90
CA ASP A 208 -2.71 -21.11 8.94
C ASP A 208 -2.14 -19.68 8.87
N PHE A 209 -3.00 -18.69 8.65
CA PHE A 209 -2.64 -17.30 8.51
C PHE A 209 -3.16 -16.50 9.68
N GLU A 210 -2.29 -15.70 10.31
CA GLU A 210 -2.70 -14.78 11.37
C GLU A 210 -3.45 -13.56 10.80
N ALA A 211 -3.07 -13.11 9.62
CA ALA A 211 -3.72 -12.03 8.88
C ALA A 211 -3.57 -12.23 7.37
N ILE A 212 -4.45 -11.62 6.59
CA ILE A 212 -4.31 -11.51 5.13
C ILE A 212 -4.43 -10.04 4.73
N CYS A 213 -3.40 -9.54 4.04
CA CYS A 213 -3.36 -8.22 3.44
C CYS A 213 -3.74 -8.30 1.96
N PHE A 214 -4.43 -7.28 1.48
CA PHE A 214 -4.97 -7.22 0.12
C PHE A 214 -4.47 -5.94 -0.57
N HIS A 215 -4.32 -5.97 -1.90
CA HIS A 215 -4.29 -4.75 -2.69
C HIS A 215 -5.59 -3.96 -2.48
N LEU A 216 -5.50 -2.67 -2.10
CA LEU A 216 -6.65 -1.85 -1.74
C LEU A 216 -6.86 -0.67 -2.72
N PRO A 217 -7.65 -0.82 -3.80
CA PRO A 217 -8.11 0.33 -4.58
C PRO A 217 -9.08 1.20 -3.76
N TYR A 218 -9.82 0.55 -2.85
CA TYR A 218 -10.62 1.15 -1.78
C TYR A 218 -10.92 0.08 -0.74
N THR A 219 -11.18 0.46 0.51
CA THR A 219 -11.16 -0.49 1.64
C THR A 219 -12.32 -1.48 1.62
N LYS A 220 -13.43 -1.20 0.92
CA LYS A 220 -14.51 -2.16 0.76
C LYS A 220 -14.16 -3.29 -0.23
N MET A 221 -13.20 -3.09 -1.14
CA MET A 221 -12.86 -4.07 -2.17
C MET A 221 -12.22 -5.34 -1.57
N GLY A 222 -11.14 -5.19 -0.80
CA GLY A 222 -10.50 -6.32 -0.13
C GLY A 222 -11.44 -7.05 0.84
N LEU A 223 -12.37 -6.34 1.49
CA LEU A 223 -13.34 -6.95 2.40
C LEU A 223 -14.29 -7.88 1.64
N LYS A 224 -14.72 -7.49 0.43
CA LYS A 224 -15.57 -8.35 -0.41
C LYS A 224 -14.82 -9.60 -0.84
N ALA A 225 -13.55 -9.47 -1.24
CA ALA A 225 -12.74 -10.62 -1.63
C ALA A 225 -12.47 -11.56 -0.45
N LEU A 226 -12.09 -11.05 0.72
CA LEU A 226 -11.90 -11.86 1.92
C LEU A 226 -13.17 -12.63 2.28
N ARG A 227 -14.34 -11.97 2.27
CA ARG A 227 -15.62 -12.64 2.54
C ARG A 227 -15.94 -13.71 1.51
N ALA A 228 -15.75 -13.44 0.22
CA ALA A 228 -15.97 -14.42 -0.84
C ALA A 228 -15.08 -15.66 -0.66
N GLY A 229 -13.79 -15.48 -0.36
CA GLY A 229 -12.88 -16.61 -0.11
C GLY A 229 -13.27 -17.41 1.13
N LEU A 230 -13.68 -16.75 2.22
CA LEU A 230 -14.16 -17.44 3.43
C LEU A 230 -15.47 -18.21 3.18
N GLU A 231 -16.41 -17.64 2.42
CA GLU A 231 -17.70 -18.27 2.08
C GLU A 231 -17.53 -19.51 1.20
N GLU A 232 -16.72 -19.43 0.13
CA GLU A 232 -16.43 -20.56 -0.77
C GLU A 232 -15.79 -21.75 -0.04
N ASN A 233 -14.97 -21.48 0.99
CA ASN A 233 -14.27 -22.50 1.75
C ASN A 233 -15.02 -22.96 3.01
N SER A 234 -16.20 -22.40 3.30
CA SER A 234 -17.09 -22.83 4.40
C SER A 234 -18.15 -23.85 3.96
N GLY A 235 -18.15 -24.28 2.69
CA GLY A 235 -19.14 -25.21 2.14
C GLY A 235 -20.52 -24.60 1.85
N ALA A 236 -20.63 -23.27 1.78
CA ALA A 236 -21.87 -22.58 1.43
C ALA A 236 -22.14 -22.62 -0.09
N PRO A 237 -23.41 -22.71 -0.56
CA PRO A 237 -23.72 -22.72 -2.00
C PRO A 237 -23.29 -21.42 -2.70
N HIS A 238 -22.65 -21.56 -3.86
CA HIS A 238 -22.02 -20.50 -4.65
C HIS A 238 -22.95 -19.37 -5.14
N ALA A 239 -22.36 -18.18 -5.34
CA ALA A 239 -22.88 -17.08 -6.17
C ALA A 239 -22.25 -17.00 -7.58
N CYS A 240 -21.32 -17.90 -7.92
CA CYS A 240 -20.67 -17.98 -9.23
C CYS A 240 -20.66 -19.44 -9.71
N ASP A 241 -21.11 -19.61 -10.95
CA ASP A 241 -21.47 -20.88 -11.58
C ASP A 241 -20.25 -21.74 -11.94
N GLY A 242 -20.29 -23.04 -11.58
CA GLY A 242 -19.91 -24.08 -12.55
C GLY A 242 -18.66 -24.95 -12.37
N VAL A 243 -17.82 -24.82 -11.34
CA VAL A 243 -16.72 -25.80 -11.12
C VAL A 243 -16.54 -26.13 -9.63
N LEU A 244 -17.18 -27.22 -9.20
CA LEU A 244 -16.97 -27.82 -7.88
C LEU A 244 -15.75 -28.75 -7.94
N HIS A 245 -14.68 -28.40 -7.24
CA HIS A 245 -13.69 -29.37 -6.78
C HIS A 245 -13.82 -29.53 -5.27
N ALA A 246 -13.86 -30.78 -4.81
CA ALA A 246 -14.00 -31.13 -3.41
C ALA A 246 -12.83 -30.54 -2.61
N ASN A 247 -13.10 -29.68 -1.63
CA ASN A 247 -12.12 -29.30 -0.63
C ASN A 247 -11.93 -30.45 0.36
N ASP A 248 -10.67 -30.81 0.61
CA ASP A 248 -10.25 -31.76 1.64
C ASP A 248 -10.57 -31.19 3.04
N GLY A 249 -11.81 -31.39 3.49
CA GLY A 249 -12.18 -31.75 4.87
C GLY A 249 -11.89 -30.81 6.05
N VAL A 250 -11.17 -29.69 5.92
CA VAL A 250 -10.89 -28.79 7.06
C VAL A 250 -11.81 -27.58 7.04
N SER A 251 -12.81 -27.58 7.92
CA SER A 251 -13.72 -26.44 8.12
C SER A 251 -12.95 -25.22 8.63
N ILE A 252 -13.19 -24.05 8.03
CA ILE A 252 -12.82 -22.76 8.61
C ILE A 252 -13.52 -22.62 9.97
N THR A 253 -12.79 -22.23 11.00
CA THR A 253 -13.38 -21.99 12.33
C THR A 253 -14.03 -20.61 12.37
N SER A 254 -15.06 -20.43 13.20
CA SER A 254 -15.65 -19.10 13.44
C SER A 254 -14.59 -18.11 13.95
N ASP A 255 -13.69 -18.57 14.82
CA ASP A 255 -12.55 -17.81 15.34
C ASP A 255 -11.62 -17.29 14.24
N THR A 256 -11.30 -18.12 13.22
CA THR A 256 -10.48 -17.69 12.08
C THR A 256 -11.16 -16.58 11.27
N SER A 257 -12.46 -16.71 11.01
CA SER A 257 -13.22 -15.66 10.28
C SER A 257 -13.20 -14.34 11.04
N GLU A 258 -13.51 -14.38 12.34
CA GLU A 258 -13.52 -13.20 13.22
C GLU A 258 -12.13 -12.55 13.30
N ARG A 259 -11.08 -13.36 13.51
CA ARG A 259 -9.69 -12.90 13.55
C ARG A 259 -9.27 -12.24 12.24
N LEU A 260 -9.48 -12.88 11.10
CA LEU A 260 -9.09 -12.33 9.80
C LEU A 260 -9.86 -11.05 9.46
N LEU A 261 -11.15 -10.98 9.79
CA LEU A 261 -11.95 -9.77 9.59
C LEU A 261 -11.49 -8.62 10.51
N ALA A 262 -11.15 -8.90 11.76
CA ALA A 262 -10.60 -7.90 12.68
C ALA A 262 -9.22 -7.38 12.20
N ARG A 263 -8.33 -8.29 11.78
CA ARG A 263 -7.02 -7.92 11.18
C ARG A 263 -7.16 -7.15 9.88
N TYR A 264 -8.17 -7.47 9.07
CA TYR A 264 -8.47 -6.70 7.87
C TYR A 264 -8.80 -5.24 8.21
N GLN A 265 -9.53 -4.98 9.30
CA GLN A 265 -9.81 -3.60 9.73
C GLN A 265 -8.52 -2.84 10.06
N ASP A 266 -7.58 -3.44 10.79
CA ASP A 266 -6.25 -2.85 11.07
C ASP A 266 -5.48 -2.53 9.79
N SER A 267 -5.49 -3.46 8.82
CA SER A 267 -4.80 -3.29 7.54
C SER A 267 -5.36 -2.14 6.68
N THR A 268 -6.57 -1.65 6.97
CA THR A 268 -7.21 -0.63 6.12
C THR A 268 -7.03 0.80 6.63
N GLN A 269 -6.60 0.98 7.88
CA GLN A 269 -6.67 2.28 8.57
C GLN A 269 -5.93 3.41 7.84
N TYR A 270 -4.71 3.14 7.36
CA TYR A 270 -3.97 4.13 6.56
C TYR A 270 -4.57 4.34 5.18
N SER A 271 -4.99 3.26 4.50
CA SER A 271 -5.64 3.35 3.19
C SER A 271 -6.93 4.17 3.23
N ARG A 272 -7.71 4.13 4.33
CA ARG A 272 -8.89 5.00 4.55
C ARG A 272 -8.55 6.49 4.54
N ARG A 273 -7.32 6.85 4.93
CA ARG A 273 -6.86 8.23 5.06
C ARG A 273 -6.05 8.71 3.84
N ILE A 274 -5.61 7.80 2.98
CA ILE A 274 -4.74 8.11 1.84
C ILE A 274 -5.47 7.95 0.51
N GLY A 275 -6.34 6.95 0.37
CA GLY A 275 -6.89 6.54 -0.92
C GLY A 275 -5.99 5.54 -1.65
N ASN A 276 -6.24 5.32 -2.94
CA ASN A 276 -5.48 4.37 -3.74
C ASN A 276 -4.10 4.92 -4.09
N ILE A 277 -3.05 4.14 -3.88
CA ILE A 277 -1.68 4.44 -4.32
C ILE A 277 -1.13 3.33 -5.22
N TYR A 278 -2.03 2.70 -5.99
CA TYR A 278 -1.78 1.62 -6.95
C TYR A 278 -0.79 0.57 -6.43
N THR A 279 0.45 0.57 -6.93
CA THR A 279 1.47 -0.44 -6.58
C THR A 279 1.79 -0.48 -5.09
N GLY A 280 1.64 0.66 -4.40
CA GLY A 280 1.89 0.75 -2.97
C GLY A 280 0.73 0.27 -2.10
N SER A 281 -0.49 0.05 -2.65
CA SER A 281 -1.70 -0.10 -1.84
C SER A 281 -1.71 -1.36 -0.98
N LEU A 282 -1.15 -2.48 -1.48
CA LEU A 282 -0.98 -3.71 -0.69
C LEU A 282 -0.01 -3.46 0.49
N TYR A 283 1.12 -2.83 0.20
CA TYR A 283 2.19 -2.61 1.18
C TYR A 283 1.85 -1.52 2.20
N LEU A 284 1.05 -0.53 1.82
CA LEU A 284 0.45 0.41 2.76
C LEU A 284 -0.50 -0.31 3.72
N GLY A 285 -1.26 -1.29 3.22
CA GLY A 285 -2.11 -2.12 4.05
C GLY A 285 -1.32 -3.01 5.02
N LEU A 286 -0.18 -3.54 4.58
CA LEU A 286 0.75 -4.27 5.43
C LEU A 286 1.34 -3.37 6.53
N ILE A 287 1.82 -2.18 6.18
CA ILE A 287 2.32 -1.20 7.16
C ILE A 287 1.22 -0.85 8.18
N SER A 288 -0.01 -0.61 7.70
CA SER A 288 -1.16 -0.30 8.56
C SER A 288 -1.45 -1.44 9.55
N LEU A 289 -1.45 -2.70 9.10
CA LEU A 289 -1.64 -3.86 9.96
C LEU A 289 -0.59 -3.91 11.09
N LEU A 290 0.69 -3.77 10.72
CA LEU A 290 1.81 -3.87 11.65
C LEU A 290 1.84 -2.70 12.65
N ASP A 291 1.57 -1.48 12.19
CA ASP A 291 1.58 -0.29 13.04
C ASP A 291 0.40 -0.27 14.02
N TYR A 292 -0.80 -0.67 13.59
CA TYR A 292 -1.95 -0.73 14.49
C TYR A 292 -1.84 -1.86 15.51
N ASP A 293 -1.19 -2.98 15.16
CA ASP A 293 -0.80 -3.97 16.17
C ASP A 293 0.25 -3.40 17.14
N TYR A 294 1.25 -2.67 16.65
CA TYR A 294 2.24 -2.00 17.50
C TYR A 294 1.59 -1.02 18.48
N PHE A 295 0.73 -0.10 18.02
CA PHE A 295 0.09 0.88 18.88
C PHE A 295 -0.79 0.22 19.95
N ARG A 296 -1.57 -0.80 19.57
CA ARG A 296 -2.45 -1.52 20.51
C ARG A 296 -1.69 -2.25 21.61
N ASN A 297 -0.44 -2.66 21.37
CA ASN A 297 0.32 -3.52 22.27
C ASN A 297 1.52 -2.82 22.92
N SER A 298 1.83 -1.58 22.52
CA SER A 298 2.91 -0.79 23.15
C SER A 298 2.45 -0.10 24.43
N CYS A 299 1.17 0.25 24.56
CA CYS A 299 0.60 0.88 25.76
C CYS A 299 0.55 -0.06 26.98
N ASP A 300 0.45 -1.38 26.78
CA ASP A 300 0.37 -2.36 27.88
C ASP A 300 1.73 -2.57 28.60
N SER A 301 2.84 -2.03 28.04
CA SER A 301 4.19 -2.18 28.61
C SER A 301 4.58 -1.07 29.59
N SER A 302 3.80 0.01 29.70
CA SER A 302 4.07 1.12 30.64
C SER A 302 3.46 0.95 32.03
N GLU A 303 2.60 -0.06 32.27
CA GLU A 303 1.97 -0.27 33.59
C GLU A 303 2.70 -1.29 34.49
N SER A 304 3.77 -1.93 34.02
CA SER A 304 4.52 -2.93 34.81
C SER A 304 5.92 -2.49 35.28
N ALA A 305 6.31 -1.23 35.07
CA ALA A 305 7.57 -0.70 35.59
C ALA A 305 7.30 0.10 36.88
N GLY A 306 7.48 -0.57 38.01
CA GLY A 306 7.39 0.02 39.34
C GLY A 306 8.37 1.18 39.55
N ASP A 307 7.81 2.22 40.13
CA ASP A 307 8.38 3.37 40.84
C ASP A 307 9.87 3.28 41.26
N SER A 308 10.71 4.21 40.76
CA SER A 308 11.55 5.08 41.61
C SER A 308 12.43 6.06 40.82
N SER A 309 12.31 7.34 41.20
CA SER A 309 13.27 8.46 41.06
C SER A 309 13.42 9.22 39.73
N THR A 310 12.71 10.37 39.70
CA THR A 310 13.04 11.71 39.16
C THR A 310 14.27 11.89 38.23
N VAL A 311 14.02 12.23 36.96
CA VAL A 311 14.72 13.30 36.22
C VAL A 311 13.73 13.97 35.26
N ALA A 312 13.68 15.31 35.31
CA ALA A 312 12.85 16.15 34.45
C ALA A 312 13.32 16.12 32.98
N GLY A 313 12.39 15.91 32.04
CA GLY A 313 12.68 15.97 30.60
C GLY A 313 11.44 15.78 29.73
N ASP A 314 10.92 16.90 29.21
CA ASP A 314 10.10 17.08 28.02
C ASP A 314 8.87 16.16 27.81
N SER A 315 7.74 16.55 28.41
CA SER A 315 6.44 15.91 28.21
C SER A 315 5.80 16.36 26.89
N SER A 316 6.07 15.65 25.80
CA SER A 316 5.16 15.58 24.66
C SER A 316 4.62 14.15 24.52
N ALA A 317 3.95 13.67 25.58
CA ALA A 317 3.10 12.50 25.48
C ALA A 317 1.97 12.83 24.50
N VAL A 318 2.02 12.20 23.33
CA VAL A 318 0.89 12.18 22.40
C VAL A 318 -0.25 11.49 23.14
N ALA A 319 -1.28 12.26 23.48
CA ALA A 319 -2.50 11.73 24.09
C ALA A 319 -3.00 10.58 23.22
N CYS A 320 -3.10 9.40 23.82
CA CYS A 320 -3.69 8.22 23.23
C CYS A 320 -5.21 8.41 23.18
N ASP A 321 -5.68 9.30 22.31
CA ASP A 321 -7.06 9.24 21.86
C ASP A 321 -7.18 8.00 20.98
N SER A 322 -7.72 6.93 21.57
CA SER A 322 -8.28 5.82 20.79
C SER A 322 -9.20 6.43 19.74
N PRO A 323 -8.99 6.19 18.43
CA PRO A 323 -9.86 6.77 17.42
C PRO A 323 -11.28 6.29 17.69
N SER A 324 -12.20 7.22 17.91
CA SER A 324 -13.56 6.92 18.32
C SER A 324 -14.19 5.93 17.34
N ALA A 325 -14.62 4.79 17.90
CA ALA A 325 -15.40 3.80 17.17
C ALA A 325 -16.70 4.46 16.69
N THR A 326 -16.83 4.66 15.39
CA THR A 326 -18.10 5.03 14.78
C THR A 326 -19.09 3.89 14.95
N HIS A 327 -20.27 4.21 15.50
CA HIS A 327 -21.39 3.32 15.79
C HIS A 327 -21.66 2.22 14.74
N THR A 328 -21.21 1.01 15.04
CA THR A 328 -21.84 -0.26 14.65
C THR A 328 -22.02 -1.07 15.92
N ASN A 329 -23.19 -1.68 16.12
CA ASN A 329 -23.62 -2.30 17.38
C ASN A 329 -22.91 -3.64 17.74
N GLU A 330 -21.72 -3.87 17.19
CA GLU A 330 -20.83 -4.97 17.54
C GLU A 330 -19.45 -4.36 17.75
N SER A 331 -18.94 -4.38 18.98
CA SER A 331 -17.54 -4.01 19.22
C SER A 331 -16.69 -5.11 18.59
N PRO A 332 -15.90 -4.82 17.54
CA PRO A 332 -15.10 -5.84 16.89
C PRO A 332 -14.17 -6.48 17.91
N MET A 333 -14.04 -7.82 17.83
CA MET A 333 -13.09 -8.57 18.65
C MET A 333 -11.70 -7.93 18.55
N ARG A 334 -11.06 -7.64 19.68
CA ARG A 334 -9.66 -7.20 19.70
C ARG A 334 -8.79 -8.42 19.40
N PRO A 335 -8.08 -8.47 18.25
CA PRO A 335 -7.23 -9.61 17.95
C PRO A 335 -6.02 -9.61 18.89
N SER A 336 -5.54 -10.81 19.24
CA SER A 336 -4.32 -11.02 20.03
C SER A 336 -3.11 -10.30 19.41
N PRO A 337 -1.99 -10.08 20.12
CA PRO A 337 -0.80 -9.48 19.51
C PRO A 337 -0.20 -10.33 18.39
N LEU A 338 0.29 -9.71 17.33
CA LEU A 338 1.08 -10.42 16.29
C LEU A 338 2.41 -10.94 16.88
N LEU A 339 2.72 -12.21 16.70
CA LEU A 339 3.91 -12.87 17.27
C LEU A 339 4.93 -13.22 16.17
N PRO A 340 6.24 -13.23 16.49
CA PRO A 340 7.25 -13.81 15.60
C PRO A 340 6.89 -15.27 15.22
N GLY A 341 7.20 -15.66 13.98
CA GLY A 341 6.89 -16.98 13.43
C GLY A 341 5.49 -17.11 12.84
N GLN A 342 4.58 -16.14 13.08
CA GLN A 342 3.26 -16.15 12.46
C GLN A 342 3.32 -15.71 10.99
N LYS A 343 2.46 -16.32 10.18
CA LYS A 343 2.35 -16.06 8.74
C LYS A 343 1.29 -14.99 8.45
N ILE A 344 1.64 -14.09 7.54
CA ILE A 344 0.73 -13.13 6.92
C ILE A 344 0.59 -13.51 5.45
N GLY A 345 -0.65 -13.66 4.97
CA GLY A 345 -0.94 -13.85 3.55
C GLY A 345 -1.03 -12.50 2.84
N LEU A 346 -0.54 -12.42 1.61
CA LEU A 346 -0.54 -11.21 0.81
C LEU A 346 -1.15 -11.49 -0.55
N PHE A 347 -2.25 -10.80 -0.85
CA PHE A 347 -2.88 -10.83 -2.17
C PHE A 347 -2.58 -9.55 -2.94
N SER A 348 -1.77 -9.69 -3.99
CA SER A 348 -1.48 -8.63 -4.95
C SER A 348 -2.36 -8.76 -6.18
N TYR A 349 -2.82 -7.64 -6.71
CA TYR A 349 -3.64 -7.56 -7.92
C TYR A 349 -3.23 -6.33 -8.74
N GLY A 350 -3.09 -6.52 -10.04
CA GLY A 350 -2.98 -5.47 -11.04
C GLY A 350 -4.00 -5.70 -12.13
N SER A 351 -4.76 -4.68 -12.48
CA SER A 351 -5.70 -4.71 -13.61
C SER A 351 -4.99 -4.99 -14.94
N GLY A 352 -5.69 -5.64 -15.87
CA GLY A 352 -5.09 -6.11 -17.13
C GLY A 352 -5.17 -7.61 -17.42
N ALA A 353 -5.17 -8.56 -16.50
CA ALA A 353 -4.86 -8.51 -15.07
C ALA A 353 -3.87 -9.62 -14.66
N VAL A 354 -3.07 -9.32 -13.65
CA VAL A 354 -2.18 -10.27 -12.96
C VAL A 354 -2.52 -10.25 -11.47
N ALA A 355 -2.59 -11.44 -10.87
CA ALA A 355 -2.76 -11.61 -9.43
C ALA A 355 -1.72 -12.59 -8.88
N GLU A 356 -1.29 -12.35 -7.66
CA GLU A 356 -0.34 -13.21 -6.95
C GLU A 356 -0.74 -13.31 -5.48
N PHE A 357 -0.80 -14.53 -4.97
CA PHE A 357 -0.88 -14.78 -3.53
C PHE A 357 0.44 -15.39 -3.06
N PHE A 358 0.99 -14.86 -1.99
CA PHE A 358 2.21 -15.35 -1.34
C PHE A 358 2.13 -15.09 0.16
N SER A 359 3.01 -15.73 0.93
CA SER A 359 3.07 -15.48 2.37
C SER A 359 4.40 -14.92 2.84
N ALA A 360 4.34 -14.26 4.00
CA ALA A 360 5.51 -13.78 4.70
C ALA A 360 5.41 -14.08 6.20
N THR A 361 6.54 -14.41 6.81
CA THR A 361 6.64 -14.80 8.22
C THR A 361 7.26 -13.67 9.04
N LEU A 362 6.62 -13.28 10.15
CA LEU A 362 7.15 -12.26 11.05
C LEU A 362 8.45 -12.73 11.71
N VAL A 363 9.50 -11.92 11.65
CA VAL A 363 10.79 -12.28 12.27
C VAL A 363 10.86 -11.83 13.73
N PRO A 364 11.71 -12.45 14.56
CA PRO A 364 11.97 -11.97 15.92
C PRO A 364 12.39 -10.49 15.94
N GLY A 365 11.79 -9.71 16.83
CA GLY A 365 12.11 -8.29 17.01
C GLY A 365 11.47 -7.33 15.98
N TRP A 366 10.59 -7.79 15.09
CA TRP A 366 10.04 -6.97 14.00
C TRP A 366 9.47 -5.60 14.41
N ARG A 367 8.89 -5.49 15.60
CA ARG A 367 8.33 -4.24 16.13
C ARG A 367 9.35 -3.10 16.24
N SER A 368 10.61 -3.41 16.56
CA SER A 368 11.66 -2.38 16.69
C SER A 368 12.17 -1.86 15.35
N ALA A 369 11.82 -2.52 14.25
CA ALA A 369 12.18 -2.13 12.89
C ALA A 369 11.07 -1.32 12.19
N LEU A 370 9.96 -1.05 12.87
CA LEU A 370 8.86 -0.23 12.32
C LEU A 370 9.14 1.27 12.46
N PHE A 371 8.49 2.06 11.60
CA PHE A 371 8.50 3.52 11.65
C PHE A 371 7.13 4.07 12.10
N SER A 372 6.38 3.33 12.93
CA SER A 372 4.96 3.58 13.23
C SER A 372 4.68 5.02 13.69
N ASN A 373 5.47 5.53 14.63
CA ASN A 373 5.33 6.90 15.13
C ASN A 373 5.57 7.96 14.03
N GLN A 374 6.51 7.69 13.11
CA GLN A 374 6.78 8.58 11.98
C GLN A 374 5.62 8.55 10.97
N HIS A 375 5.05 7.37 10.70
CA HIS A 375 3.91 7.22 9.79
C HIS A 375 2.70 7.99 10.28
N ILE A 376 2.30 7.81 11.54
CA ILE A 376 1.12 8.50 12.09
C ILE A 376 1.35 10.02 12.19
N LYS A 377 2.57 10.45 12.56
CA LYS A 377 2.95 11.88 12.55
C LYS A 377 2.84 12.48 11.16
N THR A 378 3.33 11.77 10.14
CA THR A 378 3.23 12.21 8.73
C THR A 378 1.77 12.40 8.31
N LEU A 379 0.90 11.46 8.66
CA LEU A 379 -0.53 11.54 8.33
C LEU A 379 -1.26 12.67 9.04
N ASN A 380 -0.93 12.90 10.32
CA ASN A 380 -1.56 13.92 11.16
C ASN A 380 -1.11 15.34 10.82
N ASN A 381 0.10 15.50 10.26
CA ASN A 381 0.64 16.80 9.86
C ASN A 381 0.18 17.27 8.46
N ARG A 382 -0.68 16.51 7.77
CA ARG A 382 -1.22 16.93 6.47
C ARG A 382 -2.20 18.09 6.64
N THR A 383 -2.22 18.99 5.66
CA THR A 383 -3.18 20.11 5.59
C THR A 383 -4.47 19.67 4.89
N GLN A 384 -5.62 19.93 5.49
CA GLN A 384 -6.92 19.74 4.84
C GLN A 384 -7.15 20.85 3.80
N LEU A 385 -7.62 20.46 2.61
CA LEU A 385 -8.01 21.37 1.53
C LEU A 385 -9.54 21.50 1.47
N THR A 386 -10.02 22.66 1.04
CA THR A 386 -11.39 22.77 0.53
C THR A 386 -11.52 22.05 -0.81
N VAL A 387 -12.74 21.72 -1.26
CA VAL A 387 -12.95 21.05 -2.55
C VAL A 387 -12.42 21.90 -3.71
N SER A 388 -12.62 23.23 -3.68
CA SER A 388 -12.08 24.13 -4.70
C SER A 388 -10.55 24.15 -4.73
N GLN A 389 -9.90 24.14 -3.56
CA GLN A 389 -8.43 24.05 -3.48
C GLN A 389 -7.91 22.71 -4.01
N TYR A 390 -8.63 21.62 -3.74
CA TYR A 390 -8.34 20.31 -4.32
C TYR A 390 -8.44 20.35 -5.85
N GLU A 391 -9.51 20.91 -6.42
CA GLU A 391 -9.71 20.99 -7.87
C GLU A 391 -8.63 21.86 -8.54
N GLU A 392 -8.25 22.99 -7.94
CA GLU A 392 -7.13 23.83 -8.38
C GLU A 392 -5.82 23.03 -8.37
N MET A 393 -5.52 22.34 -7.26
CA MET A 393 -4.30 21.55 -7.12
C MET A 393 -4.28 20.39 -8.11
N PHE A 394 -5.41 19.70 -8.30
CA PHE A 394 -5.55 18.62 -9.27
C PHE A 394 -5.22 19.12 -10.69
N ASN A 395 -5.77 20.26 -11.09
CA ASN A 395 -5.56 20.84 -12.42
C ASN A 395 -4.17 21.49 -12.60
N SER A 396 -3.43 21.73 -11.52
CA SER A 396 -2.09 22.33 -11.55
C SER A 396 -0.95 21.35 -11.85
N ALA A 397 -1.24 20.05 -11.96
CA ALA A 397 -0.25 19.00 -12.18
C ALA A 397 0.60 19.27 -13.44
N ALA A 398 1.87 18.87 -13.40
CA ALA A 398 2.79 19.06 -14.53
C ALA A 398 2.21 18.40 -15.80
N PRO A 399 2.00 19.15 -16.89
CA PRO A 399 1.37 18.63 -18.10
C PRO A 399 2.36 17.77 -18.89
N TYR A 400 1.83 16.78 -19.64
CA TYR A 400 2.58 16.13 -20.71
C TYR A 400 2.57 17.05 -21.94
N SER A 401 3.52 17.97 -21.97
CA SER A 401 3.60 19.03 -22.98
C SER A 401 5.07 19.35 -23.31
N PRO A 402 5.39 19.81 -24.54
CA PRO A 402 6.71 20.31 -24.88
C PRO A 402 7.06 21.67 -24.25
N GLN A 403 6.10 22.36 -23.60
CA GLN A 403 6.36 23.63 -22.93
C GLN A 403 7.09 23.44 -21.60
N ASP A 404 7.95 24.41 -21.28
CA ASP A 404 8.56 24.51 -19.96
C ASP A 404 7.49 24.67 -18.86
N PHE A 405 7.78 24.11 -17.69
CA PHE A 405 6.92 24.13 -16.52
C PHE A 405 7.72 24.50 -15.28
N VAL A 406 7.16 25.31 -14.39
CA VAL A 406 7.72 25.61 -13.07
C VAL A 406 6.69 25.22 -12.03
N SER A 407 7.07 24.38 -11.08
CA SER A 407 6.14 23.95 -10.03
C SER A 407 5.92 25.07 -9.01
N SER A 408 4.82 24.98 -8.29
CA SER A 408 4.48 25.94 -7.26
C SER A 408 5.49 25.91 -6.10
N GLN A 409 5.81 27.08 -5.57
CA GLN A 409 6.55 27.22 -4.30
C GLN A 409 5.62 27.06 -3.08
N LYS A 410 4.29 27.16 -3.29
CA LYS A 410 3.30 26.93 -2.23
C LYS A 410 3.31 25.45 -1.81
N ASN A 411 3.03 25.20 -0.53
CA ASN A 411 2.89 23.86 0.04
C ASN A 411 4.18 22.99 0.00
N ARG A 412 5.35 23.60 -0.17
CA ARG A 412 6.66 22.92 -0.07
C ARG A 412 7.10 22.62 1.37
N SER A 413 6.44 23.20 2.38
CA SER A 413 6.77 22.95 3.79
C SER A 413 6.67 21.47 4.12
N GLY A 414 7.73 20.90 4.68
CA GLY A 414 7.81 19.48 5.05
C GLY A 414 8.24 18.53 3.93
N ALA A 415 8.41 18.99 2.68
CA ALA A 415 8.97 18.19 1.61
C ALA A 415 10.51 18.24 1.63
N ARG A 416 11.19 17.09 1.55
CA ARG A 416 12.65 17.05 1.35
C ARG A 416 13.02 17.16 -0.13
N PHE A 417 12.22 16.54 -1.00
CA PHE A 417 12.45 16.51 -2.44
C PHE A 417 11.28 17.14 -3.20
N VAL A 418 11.60 17.90 -4.25
CA VAL A 418 10.61 18.58 -5.10
C VAL A 418 10.97 18.46 -6.58
N LEU A 419 9.97 18.30 -7.44
CA LEU A 419 10.07 18.64 -8.86
C LEU A 419 10.05 20.15 -8.93
N ASP A 420 11.16 20.80 -9.26
CA ASP A 420 11.20 22.26 -9.29
C ASP A 420 10.74 22.82 -10.63
N SER A 421 11.17 22.21 -11.73
CA SER A 421 10.79 22.63 -13.08
C SER A 421 10.95 21.51 -14.11
N ILE A 422 10.31 21.67 -15.25
CA ILE A 422 10.59 20.96 -16.49
C ILE A 422 11.13 22.01 -17.47
N LYS A 423 12.38 21.85 -17.91
CA LYS A 423 13.02 22.79 -18.85
C LYS A 423 13.59 22.02 -20.01
N SER A 424 13.26 22.41 -21.24
CA SER A 424 13.66 21.66 -22.44
C SER A 424 13.26 20.18 -22.35
N GLN A 425 12.07 19.91 -21.79
CA GLN A 425 11.53 18.57 -21.52
C GLN A 425 12.29 17.75 -20.45
N GLU A 426 13.30 18.31 -19.79
CA GLU A 426 14.02 17.65 -18.70
C GLU A 426 13.40 17.99 -17.34
N ARG A 427 13.03 16.96 -16.57
CA ARG A 427 12.57 17.11 -15.18
C ARG A 427 13.73 17.43 -14.24
N ASN A 428 13.66 18.59 -13.60
CA ASN A 428 14.65 19.11 -12.67
C ASN A 428 14.17 18.94 -11.23
N TYR A 429 14.76 17.98 -10.52
CA TYR A 429 14.48 17.72 -9.12
C TYR A 429 15.51 18.40 -8.21
N ARG A 430 15.07 18.80 -7.00
CA ARG A 430 15.96 19.37 -5.97
C ARG A 430 15.65 18.81 -4.60
N SER A 431 16.68 18.74 -3.77
CA SER A 431 16.53 18.66 -2.33
C SER A 431 16.39 20.07 -1.76
N ILE A 432 15.45 20.28 -0.84
CA ILE A 432 15.24 21.56 -0.13
C ILE A 432 15.42 21.44 1.37
#